data_AF-A0A7C5DG17-F1
#
_entry.id   AF-A0A7C5DG17-F1
#
_cell.length_a   1.000
_cell.length_b   1.000
_cell.length_c   1.000
_cell.angle_alpha   90.00
_cell.angle_beta   90.00
_cell.angle_gamma   90.00
#
_symmetry.space_group_name_H-M   'P 1'
#
loop_
_entity.id
_entity.type
_entity.pdbx_description
1 polymer ?
#
loop_
_entity_poly.entity_id
_entity_poly.type
_entity_poly.pdbx_seq_one_letter_code
_entity_poly.pdbx_strand_id
1 'polypeptide(L)'
;MNKYLYDGTPEGLVSAIAAILDSGDDPEKTVLGIRQDTLFEEGLFLRTDSAVAEALFRRLRQRAPDAVQTLWYFTMAEAGELETSFLRYIALAFEHGDRVNGYLTHPDVKAVVATARKAGRELHRMKGLLRFEQLRDGTWLARMEPDHNVIQP
;
A
#
# COMPACT_ATOMS: atom_id res chain seq x y z
N MET A 1 12.25 -16.52 11.76
CA MET A 1 11.33 -15.80 10.87
C MET A 1 10.73 -14.70 11.74
N ASN A 2 11.07 -13.44 11.47
CA ASN A 2 10.65 -12.35 12.33
C ASN A 2 9.22 -11.97 11.95
N LYS A 3 8.33 -11.86 12.94
CA LYS A 3 6.93 -11.53 12.71
C LYS A 3 6.67 -10.15 13.28
N TYR A 4 6.21 -9.25 12.42
CA TYR A 4 5.85 -7.88 12.74
C TYR A 4 4.37 -7.65 12.52
N LEU A 5 3.80 -6.78 13.35
CA LEU A 5 2.39 -6.44 13.31
C LEU A 5 2.25 -4.91 13.27
N TYR A 6 1.22 -4.42 12.59
CA TYR A 6 0.86 -2.99 12.56
C TYR A 6 -0.65 -2.82 12.73
N ASP A 7 -1.12 -1.57 12.76
CA ASP A 7 -2.49 -1.21 13.13
C ASP A 7 -3.55 -1.37 12.01
N GLY A 8 -3.17 -1.88 10.84
CA GLY A 8 -4.07 -2.03 9.69
C GLY A 8 -4.23 -0.78 8.83
N THR A 9 -3.68 0.37 9.23
CA THR A 9 -3.79 1.61 8.46
C THR A 9 -2.76 1.70 7.33
N PRO A 10 -3.06 2.39 6.21
CA PRO A 10 -2.08 2.65 5.15
C PRO A 10 -0.77 3.26 5.66
N GLU A 11 -0.87 4.23 6.56
CA GLU A 11 0.29 4.91 7.14
C GLU A 11 1.09 3.98 8.06
N GLY A 12 0.41 3.18 8.88
CA GLY A 12 1.02 2.15 9.71
C GLY A 12 1.75 1.09 8.89
N LEU A 13 1.19 0.68 7.74
CA LEU A 13 1.84 -0.27 6.84
C LEU A 13 3.16 0.29 6.29
N VAL A 14 3.15 1.51 5.79
CA VAL A 14 4.33 2.18 5.24
C VAL A 14 5.39 2.41 6.34
N SER A 15 4.96 2.86 7.52
CA SER A 15 5.83 3.06 8.68
C SER A 15 6.47 1.74 9.16
N ALA A 16 5.68 0.66 9.24
CA ALA A 16 6.17 -0.67 9.61
C ALA A 16 7.20 -1.21 8.60
N ILE A 17 6.92 -1.08 7.30
CA ILE A 17 7.88 -1.48 6.25
C ILE A 17 9.19 -0.71 6.41
N ALA A 18 9.14 0.61 6.65
CA ALA A 18 10.35 1.41 6.85
C ALA A 18 11.16 0.92 8.05
N ALA A 19 10.50 0.67 9.19
CA ALA A 19 11.15 0.18 10.39
C ALA A 19 11.80 -1.19 10.20
N ILE A 20 11.17 -2.10 9.45
CA ILE A 20 11.72 -3.42 9.11
C ILE A 20 12.95 -3.29 8.19
N LEU A 21 12.88 -2.42 7.18
CA LEU A 21 14.01 -2.22 6.27
C LEU A 21 15.21 -1.58 7.00
N ASP A 22 14.96 -0.69 7.94
CA ASP A 22 15.99 -0.01 8.71
C ASP A 22 16.56 -0.86 9.86
N SER A 23 15.85 -1.89 10.32
CA SER A 23 16.36 -2.86 11.32
C SER A 23 17.44 -3.78 10.74
N GLY A 24 17.53 -3.89 9.41
CA GLY A 24 18.45 -4.79 8.72
C GLY A 24 17.97 -6.25 8.66
N ASP A 25 16.72 -6.51 9.06
CA ASP A 25 16.12 -7.83 8.90
C ASP A 25 15.93 -8.20 7.43
N ASP A 26 16.10 -9.48 7.14
CA ASP A 26 15.90 -10.04 5.80
C ASP A 26 14.39 -10.02 5.44
N PRO A 27 13.96 -9.23 4.44
CA PRO A 27 12.55 -9.15 4.04
C PRO A 27 11.98 -10.49 3.55
N GLU A 28 12.81 -11.39 3.04
CA GLU A 28 12.38 -12.72 2.60
C GLU A 28 12.02 -13.63 3.79
N LYS A 29 12.70 -13.42 4.94
CA LYS A 29 12.48 -14.19 6.18
C LYS A 29 11.61 -13.44 7.20
N THR A 30 10.94 -12.40 6.76
CA THR A 30 10.08 -11.56 7.60
C THR A 30 8.64 -11.71 7.18
N VAL A 31 7.75 -11.75 8.17
CA VAL A 31 6.30 -11.73 7.99
C VAL A 31 5.77 -10.44 8.60
N LEU A 32 5.03 -9.68 7.81
CA LEU A 32 4.29 -8.50 8.23
C LEU A 32 2.79 -8.77 8.05
N GLY A 33 2.00 -8.43 9.06
CA GLY A 33 0.55 -8.57 9.02
C GLY A 33 -0.17 -7.59 9.93
N ILE A 34 -1.50 -7.53 9.80
CA ILE A 34 -2.36 -6.67 10.61
C ILE A 34 -2.54 -7.27 12.00
N ARG A 35 -2.38 -6.46 13.05
CA ARG A 35 -2.67 -6.85 14.43
C ARG A 35 -4.16 -7.17 14.58
N GLN A 36 -4.47 -8.36 15.08
CA GLN A 36 -5.83 -8.88 15.29
C GLN A 36 -6.31 -8.74 16.75
N ASP A 37 -5.44 -8.32 17.68
CA ASP A 37 -5.76 -8.15 19.10
C ASP A 37 -6.29 -9.44 19.77
N THR A 38 -5.77 -10.60 19.34
CA THR A 38 -6.12 -11.89 19.94
C THR A 38 -5.19 -12.28 21.08
N LEU A 39 -5.70 -13.08 22.03
CA LEU A 39 -4.96 -13.49 23.23
C LEU A 39 -3.64 -14.24 22.92
N PHE A 40 -3.57 -14.92 21.78
CA PHE A 40 -2.43 -15.73 21.35
C PHE A 40 -1.71 -15.12 20.13
N GLU A 41 -1.90 -13.83 19.87
CA GLU A 41 -1.22 -13.16 18.77
C GLU A 41 0.27 -12.99 19.07
N GLU A 42 1.11 -13.67 18.30
CA GLU A 42 2.56 -13.52 18.35
C GLU A 42 3.06 -12.52 17.30
N GLY A 43 4.08 -11.74 17.65
CA GLY A 43 4.77 -10.79 16.76
C GLY A 43 5.11 -9.47 17.46
N LEU A 44 6.09 -8.74 16.93
CA LEU A 44 6.41 -7.40 17.42
C LEU A 44 5.44 -6.38 16.82
N PHE A 45 4.68 -5.70 17.66
CA PHE A 45 3.85 -4.59 17.22
C PHE A 45 4.69 -3.34 16.98
N LEU A 46 4.64 -2.84 15.74
CA LEU A 46 5.25 -1.60 15.31
C LEU A 46 4.19 -0.49 15.38
N ARG A 47 4.43 0.52 16.22
CA ARG A 47 3.56 1.68 16.31
C ARG A 47 3.73 2.54 15.06
N THR A 48 2.61 3.02 14.52
CA THR A 48 2.58 3.96 13.41
C THR A 48 3.33 5.24 13.76
N ASP A 49 4.29 5.59 12.91
CA ASP A 49 5.04 6.83 12.93
C ASP A 49 4.97 7.50 11.54
N SER A 50 4.26 8.61 11.49
CA SER A 50 4.05 9.42 10.27
C SER A 50 5.34 9.96 9.68
N ALA A 51 6.29 10.38 10.53
CA ALA A 51 7.56 10.95 10.05
C ALA A 51 8.42 9.87 9.38
N VAL A 52 8.38 8.64 9.93
CA VAL A 52 9.04 7.47 9.34
C VAL A 52 8.39 7.08 8.01
N ALA A 53 7.06 7.06 7.94
CA ALA A 53 6.34 6.78 6.70
C ALA A 53 6.69 7.81 5.60
N GLU A 54 6.66 9.11 5.92
CA GLU A 54 7.04 10.18 5.00
C GLU A 54 8.50 10.06 4.54
N ALA A 55 9.42 9.70 5.44
CA ALA A 55 10.81 9.47 5.10
C ALA A 55 10.97 8.31 4.09
N LEU A 56 10.23 7.20 4.27
CA LEU A 56 10.23 6.09 3.31
C LEU A 56 9.72 6.54 1.95
N PHE A 57 8.61 7.29 1.90
CA PHE A 57 8.08 7.86 0.67
C PHE A 57 9.11 8.71 -0.07
N ARG A 58 9.84 9.60 0.65
CA ARG A 58 10.88 10.44 0.06
C ARG A 58 12.04 9.61 -0.49
N ARG A 59 12.52 8.61 0.27
CA ARG A 59 13.57 7.69 -0.16
C ARG A 59 13.14 6.89 -1.40
N LEU A 60 11.93 6.36 -1.40
CA LEU A 60 11.39 5.60 -2.52
C LEU A 60 11.23 6.48 -3.76
N ARG A 61 10.72 7.70 -3.61
CA ARG A 61 10.59 8.66 -4.72
C ARG A 61 11.91 9.01 -5.38
N GLN A 62 13.01 9.05 -4.62
CA GLN A 62 14.34 9.29 -5.17
C GLN A 62 14.90 8.05 -5.88
N ARG A 63 14.56 6.85 -5.39
CA ARG A 63 15.16 5.59 -5.85
C ARG A 63 14.40 4.91 -6.98
N ALA A 64 13.07 4.93 -6.89
CA ALA A 64 12.12 4.29 -7.79
C ALA A 64 10.83 5.15 -7.90
N PRO A 65 10.88 6.31 -8.60
CA PRO A 65 9.73 7.17 -8.82
C PRO A 65 8.44 6.45 -9.26
N ASP A 66 8.53 5.46 -10.15
CA ASP A 66 7.37 4.73 -10.67
C ASP A 66 6.78 3.79 -9.60
N ALA A 67 7.58 3.33 -8.65
CA ALA A 67 7.12 2.50 -7.54
C ALA A 67 6.27 3.28 -6.54
N VAL A 68 6.40 4.61 -6.49
CA VAL A 68 5.57 5.48 -5.63
C VAL A 68 4.10 5.41 -6.04
N GLN A 69 3.82 5.37 -7.35
CA GLN A 69 2.46 5.24 -7.84
C GLN A 69 1.87 3.86 -7.49
N THR A 70 2.67 2.79 -7.60
CA THR A 70 2.27 1.44 -7.15
C THR A 70 1.99 1.43 -5.66
N LEU A 71 2.86 2.05 -4.83
CA LEU A 71 2.66 2.18 -3.40
C LEU A 71 1.31 2.85 -3.10
N TRP A 72 1.07 4.02 -3.70
CA TRP A 72 -0.15 4.80 -3.48
C TRP A 72 -1.42 4.01 -3.82
N TYR A 73 -1.47 3.37 -4.99
CA TYR A 73 -2.64 2.58 -5.35
C TYR A 73 -2.79 1.30 -4.55
N PHE A 74 -1.67 0.67 -4.14
CA PHE A 74 -1.73 -0.51 -3.29
C PHE A 74 -2.34 -0.16 -1.93
N THR A 75 -1.95 0.97 -1.33
CA THR A 75 -2.53 1.42 -0.05
C THR A 75 -4.01 1.76 -0.13
N MET A 76 -4.50 2.21 -1.30
CA MET A 76 -5.94 2.42 -1.54
C MET A 76 -6.71 1.12 -1.72
N ALA A 77 -6.04 0.03 -2.10
CA ALA A 77 -6.70 -1.21 -2.45
C ALA A 77 -7.20 -2.01 -1.24
N GLU A 78 -6.76 -1.67 -0.02
CA GLU A 78 -7.11 -2.37 1.23
C GLU A 78 -6.95 -3.90 1.12
N ALA A 79 -5.93 -4.33 0.35
CA ALA A 79 -5.68 -5.74 0.08
C ALA A 79 -5.03 -6.40 1.29
N GLY A 80 -5.85 -6.85 2.23
CA GLY A 80 -5.42 -7.71 3.32
C GLY A 80 -4.64 -8.92 2.81
N GLU A 81 -3.76 -9.44 3.66
CA GLU A 81 -2.90 -10.62 3.43
C GLU A 81 -1.75 -10.40 2.43
N LEU A 82 -1.60 -9.20 1.86
CA LEU A 82 -0.51 -8.87 0.95
C LEU A 82 0.57 -7.97 1.58
N GLU A 83 0.55 -7.77 2.90
CA GLU A 83 1.46 -6.85 3.59
C GLU A 83 2.90 -7.33 3.54
N THR A 84 3.11 -8.65 3.67
CA THR A 84 4.43 -9.27 3.49
C THR A 84 4.91 -9.17 2.04
N SER A 85 4.02 -9.41 1.06
CA SER A 85 4.35 -9.22 -0.35
C SER A 85 4.71 -7.76 -0.65
N PHE A 86 4.06 -6.82 0.02
CA PHE A 86 4.33 -5.40 -0.13
C PHE A 86 5.67 -4.99 0.47
N LEU A 87 6.01 -5.50 1.66
CA LEU A 87 7.35 -5.34 2.25
C LEU A 87 8.44 -5.78 1.25
N ARG A 88 8.31 -6.98 0.68
CA ARG A 88 9.27 -7.51 -0.30
C ARG A 88 9.30 -6.71 -1.59
N TYR A 89 8.15 -6.27 -2.09
CA TYR A 89 8.08 -5.38 -3.24
C TYR A 89 8.86 -4.07 -3.00
N ILE A 90 8.69 -3.44 -1.83
CA ILE A 90 9.41 -2.20 -1.50
C ILE A 90 10.92 -2.45 -1.36
N ALA A 91 11.33 -3.58 -0.75
CA ALA A 91 12.73 -3.98 -0.70
C ALA A 91 13.33 -4.11 -2.11
N LEU A 92 12.65 -4.83 -3.01
CA LEU A 92 13.03 -4.99 -4.41
C LEU A 92 13.04 -3.66 -5.18
N ALA A 93 12.16 -2.72 -4.84
CA ALA A 93 12.15 -1.37 -5.41
C ALA A 93 13.42 -0.60 -5.01
N PHE A 94 13.88 -0.73 -3.77
CA PHE A 94 15.15 -0.15 -3.33
C PHE A 94 16.36 -0.80 -4.01
N GLU A 95 16.30 -2.11 -4.30
CA GLU A 95 17.37 -2.83 -4.99
C GLU A 95 17.43 -2.50 -6.49
N HIS A 96 16.29 -2.51 -7.19
CA HIS A 96 16.23 -2.49 -8.65
C HIS A 96 15.77 -1.18 -9.27
N GLY A 97 15.28 -0.24 -8.46
CA GLY A 97 14.69 1.01 -8.94
C GLY A 97 13.37 0.78 -9.68
N ASP A 98 13.05 1.64 -10.65
CA ASP A 98 11.79 1.59 -11.42
C ASP A 98 11.56 0.29 -12.19
N ARG A 99 12.63 -0.49 -12.40
CA ARG A 99 12.52 -1.80 -13.07
C ARG A 99 11.67 -2.80 -12.27
N VAL A 100 11.48 -2.59 -10.97
CA VAL A 100 10.70 -3.50 -10.09
C VAL A 100 9.31 -3.80 -10.63
N ASN A 101 8.63 -2.81 -11.22
CA ASN A 101 7.28 -2.99 -11.78
C ASN A 101 7.24 -3.99 -12.96
N GLY A 102 8.39 -4.26 -13.59
CA GLY A 102 8.55 -5.24 -14.66
C GLY A 102 8.83 -6.66 -14.17
N TYR A 103 9.09 -6.88 -12.88
CA TYR A 103 9.55 -8.16 -12.33
C TYR A 103 8.38 -9.10 -12.04
N LEU A 104 7.46 -9.22 -13.01
CA LEU A 104 6.16 -9.89 -12.85
C LEU A 104 6.26 -11.43 -12.79
N THR A 105 7.46 -11.99 -12.98
CA THR A 105 7.74 -13.40 -12.69
C THR A 105 7.88 -13.65 -11.18
N HIS A 106 8.20 -12.61 -10.39
CA HIS A 106 8.23 -12.70 -8.94
C HIS A 106 6.79 -12.65 -8.38
N PRO A 107 6.37 -13.63 -7.56
CA PRO A 107 4.99 -13.73 -7.09
C PRO A 107 4.54 -12.51 -6.28
N ASP A 108 5.38 -12.03 -5.36
CA ASP A 108 5.07 -10.85 -4.53
C ASP A 108 4.90 -9.56 -5.36
N VAL A 109 5.81 -9.32 -6.31
CA VAL A 109 5.72 -8.18 -7.23
C VAL A 109 4.46 -8.28 -8.09
N LYS A 110 4.18 -9.47 -8.64
CA LYS A 110 2.98 -9.69 -9.45
C LYS A 110 1.71 -9.40 -8.66
N ALA A 111 1.60 -9.87 -7.42
CA ALA A 111 0.45 -9.64 -6.55
C ALA A 111 0.27 -8.14 -6.27
N VAL A 112 1.33 -7.45 -5.82
CA VAL A 112 1.30 -6.01 -5.52
C VAL A 112 0.93 -5.18 -6.73
N VAL A 113 1.60 -5.39 -7.87
CA VAL A 113 1.35 -4.63 -9.10
C VAL A 113 -0.06 -4.90 -9.64
N ALA A 114 -0.55 -6.14 -9.56
CA ALA A 114 -1.92 -6.46 -10.00
C ALA A 114 -2.98 -5.76 -9.13
N THR A 115 -2.80 -5.77 -7.81
CA THR A 115 -3.66 -5.10 -6.84
C THR A 115 -3.67 -3.59 -7.04
N ALA A 116 -2.49 -2.95 -7.10
CA ALA A 116 -2.36 -1.52 -7.37
C ALA A 116 -3.03 -1.11 -8.70
N ARG A 117 -2.89 -1.93 -9.75
CA ARG A 117 -3.55 -1.66 -11.04
C ARG A 117 -5.08 -1.69 -10.96
N LYS A 118 -5.69 -2.51 -10.09
CA LYS A 118 -7.15 -2.55 -9.93
C LYS A 118 -7.67 -1.24 -9.33
N ALA A 119 -7.10 -0.81 -8.21
CA ALA A 119 -7.44 0.47 -7.57
C ALA A 119 -7.17 1.66 -8.49
N GLY A 120 -6.01 1.69 -9.17
CA GLY A 120 -5.69 2.75 -10.12
C GLY A 120 -6.65 2.84 -11.30
N ARG A 121 -7.09 1.70 -11.85
CA ARG A 121 -8.11 1.67 -12.92
C ARG A 121 -9.46 2.18 -12.42
N GLU A 122 -9.86 1.82 -11.22
CA GLU A 122 -11.08 2.34 -10.63
C GLU A 122 -11.02 3.85 -10.45
N LEU A 123 -9.96 4.38 -9.85
CA LEU A 123 -9.78 5.81 -9.67
C LEU A 123 -9.86 6.54 -11.01
N HIS A 124 -9.23 6.01 -12.06
CA HIS A 124 -9.31 6.56 -13.41
C HIS A 124 -10.75 6.51 -13.98
N ARG A 125 -11.47 5.39 -13.82
CA ARG A 125 -12.88 5.28 -14.23
C ARG A 125 -13.73 6.32 -13.51
N MET A 126 -13.61 6.44 -12.20
CA MET A 126 -14.39 7.40 -11.40
C MET A 126 -14.11 8.84 -11.85
N LYS A 127 -12.84 9.22 -12.07
CA LYS A 127 -12.49 10.56 -12.57
C LYS A 127 -13.06 10.88 -13.95
N GLY A 128 -13.13 9.90 -14.86
CA GLY A 128 -13.60 10.13 -16.24
C GLY A 128 -15.10 9.90 -16.46
N LEU A 129 -15.71 9.02 -15.67
CA LEU A 129 -17.05 8.47 -15.95
C LEU A 129 -18.09 8.81 -14.88
N LEU A 130 -17.70 9.31 -13.71
CA LEU A 130 -18.66 9.77 -12.71
C LEU A 130 -19.50 10.93 -13.28
N ARG A 131 -20.81 10.88 -13.05
CA ARG A 131 -21.76 11.89 -13.54
C ARG A 131 -22.51 12.49 -12.38
N PHE A 132 -22.76 13.79 -12.49
CA PHE A 132 -23.49 14.56 -11.52
C PHE A 132 -24.89 14.87 -12.07
N GLU A 133 -25.88 14.77 -11.19
CA GLU A 133 -27.25 15.16 -11.43
C GLU A 133 -27.61 16.35 -10.55
N GLN A 134 -28.27 17.35 -11.13
CA GLN A 134 -28.72 18.52 -10.38
C GLN A 134 -30.04 18.21 -9.65
N LEU A 135 -30.07 18.47 -8.35
CA LEU A 135 -31.25 18.33 -7.50
C LEU A 135 -32.12 19.60 -7.55
N ARG A 136 -33.33 19.52 -6.99
CA ARG A 136 -34.32 20.63 -7.00
C ARG A 136 -33.83 21.88 -6.28
N ASP A 137 -32.94 21.73 -5.30
CA ASP A 137 -32.36 22.82 -4.53
C ASP A 137 -31.12 23.45 -5.22
N GLY A 138 -30.75 22.98 -6.42
CA GLY A 138 -29.60 23.44 -7.17
C GLY A 138 -28.28 22.73 -6.86
N THR A 139 -28.25 21.83 -5.86
CA THR A 139 -27.07 21.02 -5.51
C THR A 139 -26.79 19.93 -6.55
N TRP A 140 -25.52 19.56 -6.74
CA TRP A 140 -25.12 18.47 -7.62
C TRP A 140 -24.78 17.20 -6.83
N LEU A 141 -25.41 16.09 -7.20
CA LEU A 141 -25.18 14.77 -6.60
C LEU A 141 -24.56 13.83 -7.63
N ALA A 142 -23.47 13.16 -7.27
CA ALA A 142 -22.95 12.00 -8.00
C ALA A 142 -23.10 10.75 -7.14
N ARG A 143 -23.62 9.68 -7.73
CA ARG A 143 -23.74 8.36 -7.07
C ARG A 143 -22.56 7.50 -7.50
N MET A 144 -21.89 6.88 -6.54
CA MET A 144 -20.80 5.93 -6.77
C MET A 144 -20.79 4.87 -5.67
N GLU A 145 -20.33 3.68 -6.04
CA GLU A 145 -20.07 2.56 -5.14
C GLU A 145 -18.68 2.05 -5.47
N PRO A 146 -17.63 2.52 -4.79
CA PRO A 146 -16.28 2.09 -5.08
C PRO A 146 -15.96 0.71 -4.51
N ASP A 147 -15.14 -0.04 -5.24
CA ASP A 147 -14.56 -1.31 -4.81
C ASP A 147 -13.35 -1.11 -3.87
N HIS A 148 -12.63 0.01 -4.02
CA HIS A 148 -11.44 0.34 -3.23
C HIS A 148 -11.55 1.75 -2.60
N ASN A 149 -10.64 2.10 -1.69
CA ASN A 149 -10.64 3.37 -0.97
C ASN A 149 -10.13 4.55 -1.81
N VAL A 150 -10.82 4.84 -2.92
CA VAL A 150 -10.47 5.85 -3.92
C VAL A 150 -11.00 7.26 -3.62
N ILE A 151 -11.70 7.43 -2.50
CA ILE A 151 -12.30 8.71 -2.05
C ILE A 151 -11.32 9.51 -1.15
N GLN A 152 -10.18 8.93 -0.78
CA GLN A 152 -9.20 9.64 0.05
C GLN A 152 -8.71 10.94 -0.62
N PRO A 153 -8.50 12.01 0.17
CA PRO A 153 -8.13 13.35 -0.32
C PRO A 153 -6.77 13.41 -1.03
#